data_AF-A0A952YCF5-F1
#
_entry.id   AF-A0A952YCF5-F1
#
_cell.length_a   1.000
_cell.length_b   1.000
_cell.length_c   1.000
_cell.angle_alpha   90.00
_cell.angle_beta   90.00
_cell.angle_gamma   90.00
#
_symmetry.space_group_name_H-M   'P 1'
#
loop_
_entity.id
_entity.type
_entity.pdbx_description
1 polymer ?
#
loop_
_entity_poly.entity_id
_entity_poly.type
_entity_poly.pdbx_seq_one_letter_code
_entity_poly.pdbx_strand_id
1 'polypeptide(L)'
;MALASTSGAQSAEPQREQKFFQRVEGQWTGPGEVIAGKYKGTKFVCNLAGATPGAKPGMSLDGTCRVGVFTQKISAAVERKGRSYAGRFLDGAKGKGIDVTGGNIVNSDKIVLSLNRSQLNGAMIARLSGEDGMVVTITVRVDGKMVPVLGMNLKRVDNIAVGAIASH
;
A
#
# COMPACT_ATOMS: atom_id res chain seq x y z
N MET A 1 -41.16 -12.79 -30.59
CA MET A 1 -40.69 -12.32 -29.28
C MET A 1 -39.26 -12.78 -29.10
N ALA A 2 -38.28 -11.88 -29.22
CA ALA A 2 -36.87 -12.19 -28.99
C ALA A 2 -36.48 -11.58 -27.64
N LEU A 3 -36.10 -12.44 -26.69
CA LEU A 3 -35.59 -12.03 -25.38
C LEU A 3 -34.11 -11.65 -25.55
N ALA A 4 -33.82 -10.35 -25.49
CA ALA A 4 -32.45 -9.85 -25.46
C ALA A 4 -31.84 -10.12 -24.06
N SER A 5 -30.84 -11.00 -23.99
CA SER A 5 -30.06 -11.24 -22.78
C SER A 5 -29.10 -10.09 -22.54
N THR A 6 -29.43 -9.20 -21.61
CA THR A 6 -28.50 -8.20 -21.07
C THR A 6 -27.46 -8.92 -20.21
N SER A 7 -26.27 -9.12 -20.78
CA SER A 7 -25.10 -9.57 -20.00
C SER A 7 -24.72 -8.46 -19.03
N GLY A 8 -25.10 -8.63 -17.77
CA GLY A 8 -24.72 -7.72 -16.70
C GLY A 8 -23.21 -7.66 -16.57
N ALA A 9 -22.62 -6.49 -16.81
CA ALA A 9 -21.28 -6.18 -16.34
C ALA A 9 -21.30 -6.21 -14.81
N GLN A 10 -21.12 -7.39 -14.22
CA GLN A 10 -20.84 -7.51 -12.80
C GLN A 10 -19.62 -6.65 -12.50
N SER A 11 -19.80 -5.71 -11.60
CA SER A 11 -18.84 -4.71 -11.14
C SER A 11 -17.45 -5.33 -10.94
N ALA A 12 -16.54 -5.14 -11.90
CA ALA A 12 -15.18 -5.66 -11.84
C ALA A 12 -14.31 -4.92 -10.79
N GLU A 13 -14.76 -3.76 -10.31
CA GLU A 13 -14.05 -2.95 -9.32
C GLU A 13 -14.08 -3.58 -7.91
N PRO A 14 -15.23 -3.85 -7.27
CA PRO A 14 -15.26 -4.46 -5.93
C PRO A 14 -14.44 -5.75 -5.81
N GLN A 15 -14.50 -6.62 -6.82
CA GLN A 15 -13.77 -7.89 -6.81
C GLN A 15 -12.25 -7.68 -6.96
N ARG A 16 -11.82 -6.70 -7.76
CA ARG A 16 -10.40 -6.34 -7.91
C ARG A 16 -9.84 -5.74 -6.62
N GLU A 17 -10.63 -4.88 -5.97
CA GLU A 17 -10.26 -4.23 -4.72
C GLU A 17 -10.08 -5.24 -3.60
N GLN A 18 -11.05 -6.14 -3.45
CA GLN A 18 -10.99 -7.21 -2.47
C GLN A 18 -9.76 -8.11 -2.70
N LYS A 19 -9.49 -8.52 -3.94
CA LYS A 19 -8.32 -9.34 -4.28
C LYS A 19 -6.99 -8.65 -3.93
N PHE A 20 -6.88 -7.36 -4.22
CA PHE A 20 -5.67 -6.61 -3.87
C PHE A 20 -5.47 -6.57 -2.34
N PHE A 21 -6.52 -6.22 -1.59
CA PHE A 21 -6.43 -6.07 -0.14
C PHE A 21 -6.15 -7.40 0.57
N GLN A 22 -6.78 -8.49 0.15
CA GLN A 22 -6.50 -9.83 0.67
C GLN A 22 -5.04 -10.23 0.47
N ARG A 23 -4.44 -9.88 -0.67
CA ARG A 23 -3.03 -10.20 -0.94
C ARG A 23 -2.04 -9.36 -0.13
N VAL A 24 -2.47 -8.22 0.42
CA VAL A 24 -1.64 -7.42 1.33
C VAL A 24 -1.54 -8.08 2.71
N GLU A 25 -2.55 -8.85 3.12
CA GLU A 25 -2.54 -9.54 4.42
C GLU A 25 -1.30 -10.39 4.58
N GLY A 26 -0.79 -10.46 5.81
CA GLY A 26 0.32 -11.33 6.19
C GLY A 26 1.59 -10.62 6.63
N GLN A 27 2.66 -11.37 6.86
CA GLN A 27 3.94 -10.87 7.37
C GLN A 27 4.91 -10.58 6.23
N TRP A 28 5.50 -9.38 6.24
CA TRP A 28 6.40 -8.86 5.23
C TRP A 28 7.72 -8.43 5.85
N THR A 29 8.84 -8.86 5.28
CA THR A 29 10.18 -8.37 5.67
C THR A 29 10.98 -7.95 4.46
N GLY A 30 11.82 -6.94 4.58
CA GLY A 30 12.80 -6.67 3.55
C GLY A 30 13.52 -5.34 3.64
N PRO A 31 14.52 -5.16 2.78
CA PRO A 31 15.31 -3.93 2.74
C PRO A 31 14.52 -2.76 2.15
N GLY A 32 14.85 -1.58 2.64
CA GLY A 32 14.51 -0.31 2.00
C GLY A 32 15.69 0.64 2.01
N GLU A 33 15.59 1.67 1.17
CA GLU A 33 16.62 2.66 0.98
C GLU A 33 16.01 4.04 0.74
N VAL A 34 16.67 5.07 1.30
CA VAL A 34 16.41 6.46 0.95
C VAL A 34 17.12 6.78 -0.37
N ILE A 35 16.35 7.03 -1.42
CA ILE A 35 16.86 7.17 -2.80
C ILE A 35 17.33 8.61 -3.08
N ALA A 36 16.73 9.59 -2.42
CA ALA A 36 17.01 11.01 -2.66
C ALA A 36 16.91 11.85 -1.37
N GLY A 37 17.46 13.07 -1.43
CA GLY A 37 17.49 14.02 -0.32
C GLY A 37 18.73 13.87 0.59
N LYS A 38 18.72 14.59 1.72
CA LYS A 38 19.84 14.67 2.68
C LYS A 38 20.31 13.30 3.18
N TYR A 39 19.40 12.34 3.29
CA TYR A 39 19.67 11.01 3.86
C TYR A 39 19.85 9.93 2.78
N LYS A 40 20.12 10.30 1.52
CA LYS A 40 20.33 9.36 0.42
C LYS A 40 21.35 8.27 0.77
N GLY A 41 21.06 7.02 0.39
CA GLY A 41 21.90 5.85 0.65
C GLY A 41 21.68 5.23 2.03
N THR A 42 20.85 5.84 2.88
CA THR A 42 20.47 5.24 4.17
C THR A 42 19.67 3.98 3.90
N LYS A 43 20.20 2.84 4.34
CA LYS A 43 19.55 1.53 4.26
C LYS A 43 18.86 1.18 5.57
N PHE A 44 17.72 0.51 5.44
CA PHE A 44 16.95 0.02 6.57
C PHE A 44 16.31 -1.31 6.24
N VAL A 45 15.88 -2.04 7.26
CA VAL A 45 15.12 -3.28 7.10
C VAL A 45 13.79 -3.11 7.83
N CYS A 46 12.69 -3.38 7.13
CA CYS A 46 11.36 -3.32 7.71
C CYS A 46 10.81 -4.72 7.97
N ASN A 47 10.03 -4.84 9.05
CA ASN A 47 9.17 -5.97 9.36
C ASN A 47 7.76 -5.41 9.56
N LEU A 48 6.83 -5.79 8.70
CA LEU A 48 5.49 -5.23 8.61
C LEU A 48 4.45 -6.36 8.63
N ALA A 49 3.35 -6.14 9.35
CA ALA A 49 2.16 -6.96 9.34
C ALA A 49 1.09 -6.25 8.49
N GLY A 50 0.67 -6.89 7.41
CA GLY A 50 -0.46 -6.47 6.59
C GLY A 50 -1.76 -7.07 7.09
N ALA A 51 -2.83 -6.29 7.08
CA ALA A 51 -4.17 -6.74 7.44
C ALA A 51 -5.25 -6.02 6.62
N THR A 52 -6.45 -6.59 6.56
CA THR A 52 -7.64 -5.89 6.05
C THR A 52 -8.52 -5.45 7.22
N PRO A 53 -8.56 -4.14 7.54
CA PRO A 53 -9.32 -3.65 8.67
C PRO A 53 -10.83 -3.68 8.38
N GLY A 54 -11.50 -4.75 8.80
CA GLY A 54 -12.94 -4.82 9.07
C GLY A 54 -13.88 -4.23 8.00
N ALA A 55 -14.93 -3.52 8.45
CA ALA A 55 -16.20 -3.31 7.73
C ALA A 55 -16.15 -2.57 6.38
N LYS A 56 -15.00 -2.04 5.95
CA LYS A 56 -14.85 -1.34 4.66
C LYS A 56 -13.64 -1.88 3.89
N PRO A 57 -13.69 -1.92 2.55
CA PRO A 57 -12.52 -2.25 1.74
C PRO A 57 -11.32 -1.36 2.09
N GLY A 58 -10.18 -1.96 2.41
CA GLY A 58 -9.01 -1.24 2.88
C GLY A 58 -7.86 -2.18 3.26
N MET A 59 -6.75 -1.59 3.69
CA MET A 59 -5.58 -2.31 4.20
C MET A 59 -4.91 -1.53 5.32
N SER A 60 -4.21 -2.24 6.20
CA SER A 60 -3.18 -1.66 7.06
C SER A 60 -1.84 -2.38 6.87
N LEU A 61 -0.75 -1.68 7.19
CA LEU A 61 0.61 -2.19 7.29
C LEU A 61 1.22 -1.62 8.57
N ASP A 62 1.46 -2.45 9.56
CA ASP A 62 1.95 -2.04 10.88
C ASP A 62 3.22 -2.78 11.25
N GLY A 63 4.22 -2.09 11.79
CA GLY A 63 5.46 -2.75 12.18
C GLY A 63 6.60 -1.81 12.50
N THR A 64 7.81 -2.22 12.15
CA THR A 64 9.03 -1.46 12.45
C THR A 64 10.02 -1.46 11.30
N CYS A 65 10.77 -0.38 11.16
CA CYS A 65 11.92 -0.30 10.26
C CYS A 65 13.18 0.05 11.07
N ARG A 66 14.25 -0.72 10.87
CA ARG A 66 15.52 -0.60 11.60
C ARG A 66 16.61 -0.01 10.70
N VAL A 67 17.27 1.04 11.19
CA VAL A 67 18.47 1.67 10.60
C VAL A 67 19.64 1.47 11.58
N GLY A 68 20.56 0.57 11.29
CA GLY A 68 21.64 0.24 12.23
C GLY A 68 21.08 -0.22 13.59
N VAL A 69 21.39 0.49 14.67
CA VAL A 69 20.88 0.18 16.03
C VAL A 69 19.54 0.85 16.35
N PHE A 70 19.04 1.73 15.48
CA PHE A 70 17.81 2.47 15.71
C PHE A 70 16.61 1.79 15.07
N THR A 71 15.53 1.63 15.83
CA THR A 71 14.27 1.06 15.34
C THR A 71 13.18 2.12 15.42
N GLN A 72 12.44 2.31 14.33
CA GLN A 72 11.31 3.21 14.25
C GLN A 72 10.04 2.42 13.98
N LYS A 73 8.96 2.75 14.68
CA LYS A 73 7.63 2.22 14.37
C LYS A 73 7.12 2.85 13.08
N ILE A 74 6.48 2.03 12.26
CA ILE A 74 5.84 2.46 11.03
C ILE A 74 4.43 1.87 10.98
N SER A 75 3.47 2.67 10.54
CA SER A 75 2.10 2.25 10.34
C SER A 75 1.55 2.91 9.08
N ALA A 76 0.64 2.23 8.40
CA ALA A 76 -0.15 2.76 7.31
C ALA A 76 -1.53 2.14 7.39
N ALA A 77 -2.58 2.92 7.23
CA ALA A 77 -3.95 2.41 7.17
C ALA A 77 -4.72 3.21 6.12
N VAL A 78 -5.41 2.52 5.22
CA VAL A 78 -6.29 3.11 4.22
C VAL A 78 -7.60 2.36 4.16
N GLU A 79 -8.70 3.10 4.03
CA GLU A 79 -10.04 2.57 3.89
C GLU A 79 -10.81 3.31 2.79
N ARG A 80 -11.81 2.64 2.23
CA ARG A 80 -12.72 3.22 1.24
C ARG A 80 -13.43 4.43 1.83
N LYS A 81 -13.38 5.55 1.11
CA LYS A 81 -14.12 6.78 1.37
C LYS A 81 -14.80 7.25 0.09
N GLY A 82 -16.09 6.95 -0.06
CA GLY A 82 -16.85 7.23 -1.28
C GLY A 82 -16.29 6.45 -2.47
N ARG A 83 -15.83 7.16 -3.50
CA ARG A 83 -15.22 6.59 -4.72
C ARG A 83 -13.68 6.50 -4.69
N SER A 84 -13.06 6.81 -3.55
CA SER A 84 -11.60 6.79 -3.41
C SER A 84 -11.20 6.16 -2.07
N TYR A 85 -9.93 6.28 -1.70
CA TYR A 85 -9.36 5.79 -0.45
C TYR A 85 -8.82 6.95 0.37
N ALA A 86 -9.00 6.87 1.68
CA ALA A 86 -8.44 7.83 2.62
C ALA A 86 -7.85 7.08 3.81
N GLY A 87 -6.94 7.74 4.52
CA GLY A 87 -6.19 7.05 5.55
C GLY A 87 -5.04 7.86 6.12
N ARG A 88 -4.10 7.15 6.74
CA ARG A 88 -2.94 7.73 7.41
C ARG A 88 -1.71 6.86 7.19
N PHE A 89 -0.57 7.52 7.08
CA PHE A 89 0.75 6.94 7.24
C PHE A 89 1.37 7.50 8.52
N LEU A 90 1.97 6.65 9.35
CA LEU A 90 2.33 6.92 10.74
C LEU A 90 1.13 7.53 11.50
N ASP A 91 1.35 8.57 12.28
CA ASP A 91 0.30 9.23 13.08
C ASP A 91 -0.57 10.23 12.28
N GLY A 92 -0.51 10.19 10.94
CA GLY A 92 -1.16 11.17 10.06
C GLY A 92 -0.67 12.61 10.26
N ALA A 93 -1.32 13.57 9.62
CA ALA A 93 -0.91 14.98 9.66
C ALA A 93 -1.04 15.62 11.05
N LYS A 94 -1.88 15.07 11.93
CA LYS A 94 -2.03 15.50 13.33
C LYS A 94 -0.81 15.15 14.20
N GLY A 95 -0.02 14.14 13.81
CA GLY A 95 1.19 13.72 14.51
C GLY A 95 2.45 13.91 13.65
N LYS A 96 3.33 12.91 13.57
CA LYS A 96 4.55 12.92 12.73
C LYS A 96 4.36 12.26 11.36
N GLY A 97 3.12 11.90 11.01
CA GLY A 97 2.79 11.15 9.82
C GLY A 97 2.31 11.96 8.61
N ILE A 98 1.61 11.33 7.69
CA ILE A 98 1.09 11.94 6.47
C ILE A 98 -0.34 11.46 6.26
N ASP A 99 -1.24 12.32 5.81
CA ASP A 99 -2.59 11.91 5.48
C ASP A 99 -2.63 11.33 4.06
N VAL A 100 -3.34 10.22 3.93
CA VAL A 100 -3.72 9.66 2.63
C VAL A 100 -5.04 10.32 2.25
N THR A 101 -5.01 11.18 1.23
CA THR A 101 -6.15 12.01 0.83
C THR A 101 -6.90 11.47 -0.38
N GLY A 102 -6.32 10.47 -1.03
CA GLY A 102 -6.91 9.79 -2.18
C GLY A 102 -6.17 8.51 -2.46
N GLY A 103 -6.79 7.66 -3.26
CA GLY A 103 -6.15 6.46 -3.78
C GLY A 103 -6.95 5.83 -4.90
N ASN A 104 -6.27 5.01 -5.69
CA ASN A 104 -6.85 4.25 -6.77
C ASN A 104 -6.13 2.90 -6.93
N ILE A 105 -6.91 1.82 -7.02
CA ILE A 105 -6.40 0.49 -7.37
C ILE A 105 -6.34 0.41 -8.89
N VAL A 106 -5.11 0.53 -9.43
CA VAL A 106 -4.84 0.56 -10.87
C VAL A 106 -5.14 -0.80 -11.49
N ASN A 107 -4.74 -1.88 -10.81
CA ASN A 107 -5.01 -3.27 -11.17
C ASN A 107 -4.98 -4.15 -9.91
N SER A 108 -5.17 -5.46 -10.04
CA SER A 108 -5.19 -6.43 -8.91
C SER A 108 -3.92 -6.46 -8.05
N ASP A 109 -2.84 -5.83 -8.53
CA ASP A 109 -1.50 -5.95 -7.96
C ASP A 109 -0.94 -4.57 -7.59
N LYS A 110 -1.62 -3.47 -7.90
CA LYS A 110 -1.06 -2.13 -7.77
C LYS A 110 -2.09 -1.13 -7.27
N ILE A 111 -1.73 -0.47 -6.18
CA ILE A 111 -2.43 0.71 -5.67
C ILE A 111 -1.52 1.94 -5.74
N VAL A 112 -2.13 3.08 -6.01
CA VAL A 112 -1.49 4.40 -5.91
C VAL A 112 -2.29 5.21 -4.91
N LEU A 113 -1.61 5.71 -3.88
CA LEU A 113 -2.17 6.52 -2.80
C LEU A 113 -1.60 7.93 -2.88
N SER A 114 -2.47 8.93 -2.85
CA SER A 114 -2.09 10.34 -2.78
C SER A 114 -1.77 10.72 -1.34
N LEU A 115 -0.57 11.27 -1.14
CA LEU A 115 -0.08 11.74 0.14
C LEU A 115 -0.14 13.26 0.19
N ASN A 116 -0.72 13.82 1.26
CA ASN A 116 -0.71 15.25 1.49
C ASN A 116 -0.39 15.56 2.96
N ARG A 117 0.61 16.43 3.16
CA ARG A 117 0.80 17.12 4.44
C ARG A 117 1.54 18.44 4.22
N SER A 118 0.87 19.57 4.43
CA SER A 118 1.45 20.93 4.40
C SER A 118 2.29 21.22 3.14
N GLN A 119 3.58 20.86 3.14
CA GLN A 119 4.55 21.07 2.05
C GLN A 119 4.86 19.80 1.23
N LEU A 120 4.44 18.62 1.71
CA LEU A 120 4.67 17.34 1.07
C LEU A 120 3.44 16.92 0.28
N ASN A 121 3.50 17.15 -1.04
CA ASN A 121 2.61 16.53 -2.00
C ASN A 121 3.32 15.32 -2.59
N GLY A 122 2.78 14.13 -2.40
CA GLY A 122 3.45 12.91 -2.81
C GLY A 122 2.49 11.82 -3.26
N ALA A 123 3.07 10.69 -3.62
CA ALA A 123 2.32 9.47 -3.85
C ALA A 123 3.08 8.28 -3.28
N MET A 124 2.35 7.39 -2.63
CA MET A 124 2.81 6.06 -2.27
C MET A 124 2.27 5.07 -3.29
N ILE A 125 3.16 4.25 -3.83
CA ILE A 125 2.81 3.20 -4.78
C ILE A 125 3.18 1.89 -4.10
N ALA A 126 2.20 1.02 -3.90
CA ALA A 126 2.44 -0.36 -3.47
C ALA A 126 2.09 -1.29 -4.61
N ARG A 127 3.04 -2.15 -4.99
CA ARG A 127 2.91 -3.14 -6.05
C ARG A 127 3.25 -4.52 -5.52
N LEU A 128 2.29 -5.43 -5.61
CA LEU A 128 2.51 -6.86 -5.41
C LEU A 128 3.21 -7.44 -6.65
N SER A 129 4.17 -8.32 -6.42
CA SER A 129 5.01 -8.93 -7.46
C SER A 129 5.12 -10.42 -7.20
N GLY A 130 4.50 -11.23 -8.06
CA GLY A 130 4.33 -12.66 -7.78
C GLY A 130 3.45 -12.89 -6.55
N GLU A 131 3.60 -14.05 -5.92
CA GLU A 131 2.80 -14.45 -4.75
C GLU A 131 3.29 -13.77 -3.46
N ASP A 132 4.62 -13.57 -3.36
CA ASP A 132 5.30 -13.22 -2.10
C ASP A 132 6.12 -11.94 -2.15
N GLY A 133 6.01 -11.15 -3.23
CA GLY A 133 6.74 -9.89 -3.36
C GLY A 133 5.85 -8.67 -3.16
N MET A 134 6.34 -7.67 -2.44
CA MET A 134 5.73 -6.34 -2.39
C MET A 134 6.80 -5.27 -2.55
N VAL A 135 6.62 -4.38 -3.52
CA VAL A 135 7.47 -3.21 -3.74
C VAL A 135 6.69 -1.97 -3.34
N VAL A 136 7.26 -1.17 -2.46
CA VAL A 136 6.67 0.10 -2.03
C VAL A 136 7.59 1.24 -2.41
N THR A 137 7.06 2.24 -3.10
CA THR A 137 7.80 3.45 -3.48
C THR A 137 7.05 4.67 -2.99
N ILE A 138 7.74 5.53 -2.26
CA ILE A 138 7.23 6.86 -1.88
C ILE A 138 7.90 7.89 -2.79
N THR A 139 7.07 8.66 -3.45
CA THR A 139 7.45 9.75 -4.33
C THR A 139 6.95 11.07 -3.77
N VAL A 140 7.70 12.14 -3.99
CA VAL A 140 7.33 13.49 -3.58
C VAL A 140 7.46 14.42 -4.77
N ARG A 141 6.64 15.46 -4.81
CA ARG A 141 6.68 16.47 -5.87
C ARG A 141 7.75 17.50 -5.56
N VAL A 142 8.74 17.63 -6.44
CA VAL A 142 9.78 18.66 -6.42
C VAL A 142 9.82 19.32 -7.80
N ASP A 143 9.73 20.64 -7.85
CA ASP A 143 9.75 21.42 -9.11
C ASP A 143 8.79 20.90 -10.19
N GLY A 144 7.57 20.55 -9.78
CA GLY A 144 6.53 20.01 -10.66
C GLY A 144 6.71 18.55 -11.08
N LYS A 145 7.77 17.86 -10.65
CA LYS A 145 8.09 16.47 -11.02
C LYS A 145 7.95 15.53 -9.82
N MET A 146 7.47 14.31 -10.06
CA MET A 146 7.43 13.26 -9.04
C MET A 146 8.80 12.59 -8.95
N VAL A 147 9.45 12.69 -7.79
CA VAL A 147 10.78 12.14 -7.54
C VAL A 147 10.67 11.03 -6.49
N PRO A 148 11.16 9.81 -6.74
CA PRO A 148 11.22 8.75 -5.74
C PRO A 148 12.22 9.12 -4.65
N VAL A 149 11.79 9.08 -3.40
CA VAL A 149 12.62 9.40 -2.23
C VAL A 149 12.84 8.20 -1.31
N LEU A 150 11.93 7.24 -1.33
CA LEU A 150 12.00 6.03 -0.52
C LEU A 150 11.56 4.83 -1.37
N GLY A 151 12.32 3.74 -1.29
CA GLY A 151 11.95 2.46 -1.89
C GLY A 151 12.08 1.33 -0.88
N MET A 152 11.20 0.34 -0.95
CA MET A 152 11.23 -0.87 -0.15
C MET A 152 10.91 -2.07 -1.03
N ASN A 153 11.67 -3.15 -0.86
CA ASN A 153 11.41 -4.45 -1.47
C ASN A 153 11.16 -5.44 -0.33
N LEU A 154 9.92 -5.90 -0.21
CA LEU A 154 9.46 -6.76 0.86
C LEU A 154 9.16 -8.14 0.31
N LYS A 155 9.48 -9.15 1.10
CA LYS A 155 9.12 -10.55 0.90
C LYS A 155 8.15 -10.99 1.98
N ARG A 156 7.15 -11.77 1.59
CA ARG A 156 6.29 -12.48 2.51
C ARG A 156 7.12 -13.50 3.30
N VAL A 157 6.83 -13.63 4.59
CA VAL A 157 7.52 -14.58 5.49
C VAL A 157 6.59 -15.42 6.34
N ASP A 158 5.28 -15.20 6.26
CA ASP A 158 4.33 -16.15 6.83
C ASP A 158 4.12 -17.33 5.89
N ASN A 159 3.98 -18.52 6.48
CA ASN A 159 3.62 -19.75 5.75
C ASN A 159 2.14 -19.77 5.31
N ILE A 160 1.48 -18.61 5.21
CA ILE A 160 0.11 -18.56 4.67
C ILE A 160 0.23 -18.72 3.17
N ALA A 161 0.14 -19.97 2.73
CA ALA A 161 -0.02 -20.30 1.33
C ALA A 161 -1.18 -19.47 0.77
N VAL A 162 -0.86 -18.56 -0.16
CA VAL A 162 -1.84 -17.82 -0.96
C VAL A 162 -2.42 -18.80 -2.00
N GLY A 163 -3.02 -19.91 -1.54
CA GLY A 163 -3.26 -21.10 -2.35
C GLY A 163 -4.44 -21.97 -1.92
N ALA A 164 -5.36 -21.45 -1.09
CA ALA A 164 -6.58 -22.17 -0.72
C ALA A 164 -7.81 -21.25 -0.74
N ILE A 165 -8.08 -20.65 -1.91
CA ILE A 165 -9.46 -20.36 -2.33
C ILE A 165 -9.70 -21.11 -3.64
N ALA A 166 -9.60 -22.44 -3.58
CA ALA A 166 -10.29 -23.29 -4.53
C ALA A 166 -11.77 -23.28 -4.15
N SER A 167 -12.60 -23.01 -5.14
CA SER A 167 -14.05 -22.89 -5.10
C SER A 167 -14.74 -23.93 -4.22
N HIS A 168 -15.67 -23.47 -3.37
CA HIS A 168 -16.78 -24.25 -2.85
C HIS A 168 -18.08 -23.49 -3.08
#